data_AF-A0AA42I539-F1
#
_entry.id   AF-A0AA42I539-F1
#
_cell.length_a   1.000
_cell.length_b   1.000
_cell.length_c   1.000
_cell.angle_alpha   90.00
_cell.angle_beta   90.00
_cell.angle_gamma   90.00
#
_symmetry.space_group_name_H-M   'P 1'
#
loop_
_entity.id
_entity.type
_entity.pdbx_description
1 polymer ?
#
loop_
_entity_poly.entity_id
_entity_poly.type
_entity_poly.pdbx_seq_one_letter_code
_entity_poly.pdbx_strand_id
1 'polypeptide(L)' 'MTKKELSFKDGYALLKNNAELLEAQEQPDIDNLMKIVEESMTAYKACKSRIDAVQQALNETFKDSES' A
#
# COMPACT_ATOMS: atom_id res chain seq x y z
N MET A 1 -2.79 21.34 7.71
CA MET A 1 -2.78 20.07 8.47
C MET A 1 -1.96 19.07 7.68
N THR A 2 -0.81 18.64 8.19
CA THR A 2 0.03 17.61 7.56
C THR A 2 -0.70 16.27 7.62
N LYS A 3 -1.14 15.77 6.46
CA LYS A 3 -1.67 14.40 6.33
C LYS A 3 -0.55 13.46 6.80
N LYS A 4 -0.77 12.72 7.90
CA LYS A 4 0.18 11.71 8.36
C LYS A 4 0.25 10.64 7.26
N GLU A 5 1.39 10.54 6.58
CA GLU A 5 1.59 9.49 5.58
C GLU A 5 1.49 8.11 6.24
N LEU A 6 0.79 7.21 5.57
CA LEU A 6 0.62 5.83 6.03
C LEU A 6 1.98 5.13 6.02
N SER A 7 2.33 4.45 7.11
CA SER A 7 3.53 3.63 7.13
C SER A 7 3.35 2.40 6.23
N PHE A 8 4.45 1.78 5.78
CA PHE A 8 4.37 0.54 5.00
C PHE A 8 3.61 -0.55 5.76
N LYS A 9 3.88 -0.69 7.07
CA LYS A 9 3.23 -1.70 7.92
C LYS A 9 1.72 -1.47 8.02
N ASP A 10 1.31 -0.22 8.26
CA ASP A 10 -0.11 0.12 8.41
C ASP A 10 -0.85 0.00 7.07
N GLY A 11 -0.20 0.42 5.97
CA GLY A 11 -0.73 0.25 4.62
C GLY A 11 -0.88 -1.20 4.21
N TYR A 12 0.11 -2.03 4.50
CA TYR A 12 0.04 -3.46 4.23
C TYR A 12 -1.08 -4.14 5.04
N ALA A 13 -1.20 -3.82 6.33
CA ALA A 13 -2.27 -4.34 7.17
C ALA A 13 -3.66 -3.95 6.64
N LEU A 14 -3.83 -2.68 6.25
CA LEU A 14 -5.09 -2.19 5.66
C LEU A 14 -5.44 -2.89 4.35
N LEU A 15 -4.46 -3.03 3.44
CA LEU A 15 -4.65 -3.78 2.18
C LEU A 15 -5.09 -5.21 2.43
N LYS A 16 -4.39 -5.90 3.34
CA LYS A 16 -4.68 -7.29 3.66
C LYS A 16 -6.09 -7.45 4.21
N ASN A 17 -6.46 -6.61 5.19
CA ASN A 17 -7.80 -6.66 5.78
C ASN A 17 -8.90 -6.39 4.75
N ASN A 18 -8.69 -5.42 3.86
CA ASN A 18 -9.67 -5.08 2.83
C ASN A 18 -9.81 -6.20 1.78
N ALA A 19 -8.70 -6.85 1.40
CA ALA A 19 -8.74 -8.01 0.52
C ALA A 19 -9.49 -9.19 1.16
N GLU A 20 -9.18 -9.52 2.42
CA GLU A 20 -9.87 -10.58 3.18
C GLU A 20 -11.37 -10.28 3.32
N LEU A 21 -11.74 -9.01 3.55
CA LEU A 21 -13.13 -8.58 3.63
C LEU A 21 -13.86 -8.77 2.29
N LEU A 22 -13.23 -8.41 1.16
CA LEU A 22 -13.82 -8.56 -0.17
C LEU A 22 -13.96 -10.04 -0.55
N GLU A 23 -12.97 -10.87 -0.21
CA GLU A 23 -12.99 -12.32 -0.48
C GLU A 23 -14.06 -13.07 0.35
N ALA A 24 -14.31 -12.64 1.58
CA ALA A 24 -15.29 -13.26 2.48
C ALA A 24 -16.75 -12.88 2.15
N GLN A 25 -16.99 -11.86 1.33
CA GLN A 25 -18.34 -11.42 0.99
C GLN A 25 -18.98 -12.33 -0.07
N GLU A 26 -20.04 -13.05 0.32
CA GLU A 26 -20.87 -13.82 -0.63
C GLU A 26 -21.69 -12.93 -1.56
N GLN A 27 -22.08 -11.74 -1.09
CA GLN A 27 -22.75 -10.71 -1.89
C GLN A 27 -22.01 -9.38 -1.74
N PRO A 28 -21.74 -8.66 -2.85
CA PRO A 28 -21.00 -7.41 -2.78
C PRO A 28 -21.83 -6.32 -2.07
N ASP A 29 -21.26 -5.75 -1.02
CA ASP A 29 -21.77 -4.54 -0.37
C ASP A 29 -21.45 -3.32 -1.25
N ILE A 30 -22.34 -3.02 -2.22
CA ILE A 30 -22.13 -1.97 -3.22
C ILE A 30 -21.92 -0.60 -2.56
N ASP A 31 -22.60 -0.31 -1.45
CA ASP A 31 -22.52 0.97 -0.75
C ASP A 31 -21.12 1.19 -0.15
N ASN A 32 -20.49 0.12 0.35
CA ASN A 32 -19.13 0.19 0.92
C ASN A 32 -18.01 -0.21 -0.05
N LEU A 33 -18.33 -0.80 -1.20
CA LEU A 33 -17.35 -1.30 -2.16
C LEU A 33 -16.40 -0.19 -2.63
N MET A 34 -16.94 0.96 -3.02
CA MET A 34 -16.14 2.10 -3.48
C MET A 34 -15.22 2.62 -2.39
N LYS A 35 -15.71 2.67 -1.14
CA LYS A 35 -14.90 3.09 0.02
C LYS A 35 -13.74 2.13 0.27
N ILE A 36 -14.01 0.82 0.28
CA ILE A 36 -12.97 -0.21 0.47
C ILE A 36 -11.92 -0.12 -0.63
N VAL A 37 -12.33 0.09 -1.88
CA VAL A 37 -11.41 0.25 -3.02
C VAL A 37 -10.57 1.51 -2.88
N GLU A 38 -11.14 2.65 -2.50
CA GLU A 38 -10.41 3.91 -2.31
C GLU A 38 -9.37 3.82 -1.17
N GLU A 39 -9.75 3.22 -0.04
CA GLU A 39 -8.86 2.95 1.08
C GLU A 39 -7.72 2.01 0.67
N SER A 40 -8.04 0.96 -0.08
CA SER A 40 -7.07 0.00 -0.59
C SER A 40 -6.10 0.66 -1.58
N MET A 41 -6.59 1.51 -2.49
CA MET A 41 -5.74 2.24 -3.43
C MET A 41 -4.81 3.22 -2.73
N THR A 42 -5.28 3.86 -1.65
CA THR A 42 -4.45 4.75 -0.83
C THR A 42 -3.33 3.98 -0.14
N ALA A 43 -3.67 2.84 0.46
CA ALA A 43 -2.71 1.96 1.12
C ALA A 43 -1.68 1.37 0.13
N TYR A 44 -2.14 0.93 -1.05
CA TYR A 44 -1.28 0.46 -2.14
C TYR A 44 -0.26 1.52 -2.57
N LYS A 45 -0.70 2.77 -2.79
CA LYS A 45 0.21 3.86 -3.18
C LYS A 45 1.28 4.11 -2.12
N ALA A 46 0.92 4.07 -0.84
CA ALA A 46 1.87 4.20 0.26
C ALA A 46 2.89 3.05 0.27
N CYS A 47 2.42 1.81 0.13
CA CYS A 47 3.29 0.63 0.08
C CYS A 47 4.25 0.69 -1.12
N LYS A 48 3.74 0.99 -2.32
CA LYS A 48 4.52 1.10 -3.55
C LYS A 48 5.61 2.18 -3.42
N SER A 49 5.25 3.37 -2.93
CA SER A 49 6.21 4.47 -2.76
C SER A 49 7.38 4.08 -1.84
N ARG A 50 7.11 3.33 -0.77
CA ARG A 50 8.16 2.86 0.14
C ARG A 50 9.03 1.78 -0.50
N ILE A 51 8.45 0.85 -1.25
CA ILE A 51 9.22 -0.15 -2.01
C ILE A 51 10.10 0.52 -3.07
N ASP A 52 9.55 1.46 -3.84
CA ASP A 52 10.30 2.19 -4.87
C ASP A 52 11.50 2.93 -4.25
N ALA A 53 11.31 3.58 -3.09
CA ALA A 53 12.38 4.27 -2.38
C ALA A 53 13.48 3.32 -1.87
N VAL A 54 13.10 2.14 -1.37
CA VAL A 54 14.07 1.11 -0.97
C VAL A 54 14.83 0.59 -2.18
N GLN A 55 14.15 0.30 -3.29
CA GLN A 55 14.79 -0.15 -4.52
C GLN A 55 15.78 0.89 -5.05
N GLN A 56 15.42 2.17 -5.01
CA GLN A 56 16.31 3.25 -5.40
C GLN A 56 17.56 3.30 -4.52
N ALA A 57 17.41 3.28 -3.21
CA ALA A 57 18.54 3.32 -2.26
C ALA A 57 19.49 2.13 -2.44
N LEU A 58 18.95 0.93 -2.68
CA LEU A 58 19.75 -0.25 -2.98
C LEU A 58 20.50 -0.09 -4.31
N ASN A 59 19.83 0.37 -5.37
CA ASN A 59 20.47 0.59 -6.67
C ASN A 59 21.60 1.62 -6.60
N GLU A 60 21.43 2.70 -5.83
CA GLU A 60 22.49 3.70 -5.60
C GLU A 60 23.68 3.07 -4.86
N THR A 61 23.41 2.34 -3.77
CA THR A 61 24.45 1.64 -2.99
C THR A 61 25.27 0.67 -3.85
N PHE A 62 24.62 -0.10 -4.72
CA PHE A 62 25.32 -1.08 -5.55
C PHE A 62 26.04 -0.46 -6.76
N LYS A 63 25.55 0.65 -7.33
CA LYS A 63 26.27 1.39 -8.37
C LYS A 63 27.58 1.99 -7.86
N ASP A 64 27.57 2.51 -6.64
CA ASP A 64 28.75 3.09 -5.99
C ASP A 64 29.78 2.01 -5.62
N SER A 65 29.36 0.75 -5.45
CA SER A 65 30.26 -0.37 -5.16
C SER A 65 30.94 -1.01 -6.38
N GLU A 66 30.46 -0.71 -7.60
CA GLU A 66 31.03 -1.19 -8.87
C GLU A 66 31.88 -0.11 -9.60
N SER A 67 32.04 1.07 -8.98
CA SER A 67 32.82 2.21 -9.49
C SER A 67 34.19 2.31 -8.82
#